data_AF-K9YJ26-F1
#
_entry.id   AF-K9YJ26-F1
#
_cell.length_a   1.000
_cell.length_b   1.000
_cell.length_c   1.000
_cell.angle_alpha   90.00
_cell.angle_beta   90.00
_cell.angle_gamma   90.00
#
_symmetry.space_group_name_H-M   'P 1'
#
loop_
_entity.id
_entity.type
_entity.pdbx_description
1 polymer ?
#
loop_
_entity_poly.entity_id
_entity_poly.type
_entity_poly.pdbx_seq_one_letter_code
_entity_poly.pdbx_strand_id
1 'polypeptide(L)'
;MTKSELKRSELIDRLIINYKTTENVGKLDNIVLELEEHQIKGIISKAGILGREKHGFLWEQIESIGKDSIIVHYDQEMEIQLAEWGTFLIGAEVWSDSGNKAGKIVDYVISKETGKVINYLFGSNGWRGIRDGIYSLAPEDVINITNKRIIADNQAVENPPQYTDGLAQTLGKVKGFIKDDYEQTLQDLRLKSKEKNEDESSSISTEKEGDS
;
A
#
# COMPACT_ATOMS: atom_id res chain seq x y z
N MET A 1 -4.59 22.29 -15.97
CA MET A 1 -5.01 22.05 -14.57
C MET A 1 -4.48 20.68 -14.18
N THR A 2 -3.52 20.60 -13.27
CA THR A 2 -3.08 19.30 -12.73
C THR A 2 -4.20 18.73 -11.89
N LYS A 3 -4.57 17.46 -12.13
CA LYS A 3 -5.52 16.74 -11.30
C LYS A 3 -5.01 16.77 -9.85
N SER A 4 -5.80 17.30 -8.93
CA SER A 4 -5.50 17.34 -7.48
C SER A 4 -5.61 15.96 -6.84
N GLU A 5 -6.21 15.01 -7.54
CA GLU A 5 -6.44 13.65 -7.11
C GLU A 5 -5.59 12.67 -7.93
N LEU A 6 -5.00 11.70 -7.26
CA LEU A 6 -4.12 10.70 -7.87
C LEU A 6 -4.53 9.31 -7.39
N LYS A 7 -4.61 8.35 -8.31
CA LYS A 7 -4.71 6.94 -7.91
C LYS A 7 -3.34 6.44 -7.49
N ARG A 8 -3.26 5.60 -6.46
CA ARG A 8 -2.02 4.93 -6.08
C ARG A 8 -1.43 4.17 -7.27
N SER A 9 -2.26 3.44 -8.04
CA SER A 9 -1.78 2.72 -9.24
C SER A 9 -1.12 3.61 -10.30
N GLU A 10 -1.46 4.90 -10.37
CA GLU A 10 -0.83 5.84 -11.30
C GLU A 10 0.54 6.32 -10.82
N LEU A 11 0.85 6.13 -9.54
CA LEU A 11 2.11 6.53 -8.91
C LEU A 11 3.14 5.41 -8.90
N ILE A 12 2.70 4.16 -8.86
CA ILE A 12 3.60 3.00 -8.84
C ILE A 12 4.54 3.05 -10.05
N ASP A 13 5.79 2.68 -9.82
CA ASP A 13 6.91 2.71 -10.75
C ASP A 13 7.32 4.10 -11.27
N ARG A 14 6.77 5.21 -10.74
CA ARG A 14 7.29 6.56 -11.03
C ARG A 14 8.69 6.75 -10.48
N LEU A 15 9.51 7.49 -11.22
CA LEU A 15 10.88 7.83 -10.84
C LEU A 15 10.89 8.71 -9.58
N ILE A 16 11.77 8.43 -8.62
CA ILE A 16 11.97 9.27 -7.43
C ILE A 16 13.32 9.97 -7.57
N ILE A 17 13.33 11.30 -7.42
CA ILE A 17 14.52 12.14 -7.60
C ILE A 17 14.74 12.96 -6.32
N ASN A 18 15.97 12.99 -5.83
CA ASN A 18 16.36 13.91 -4.75
C ASN A 18 16.44 15.35 -5.30
N TYR A 19 15.70 16.27 -4.67
CA TYR A 19 15.64 17.67 -5.06
C TYR A 19 17.00 18.37 -5.07
N LYS A 20 17.84 18.09 -4.07
CA LYS A 20 19.12 18.77 -3.82
C LYS A 20 20.25 18.20 -4.67
N THR A 21 20.33 16.88 -4.78
CA THR A 21 21.43 16.20 -5.50
C THR A 21 21.11 15.89 -6.95
N THR A 22 19.83 15.94 -7.35
CA THR A 22 19.30 15.51 -8.65
C THR A 22 19.50 14.02 -8.96
N GLU A 23 19.90 13.23 -7.96
CA GLU A 23 20.15 11.81 -8.10
C GLU A 23 18.84 11.02 -8.19
N ASN A 24 18.91 9.92 -8.93
CA ASN A 24 17.86 8.92 -9.02
C ASN A 24 17.90 8.03 -7.77
N VAL A 25 16.83 8.07 -6.99
CA VAL A 25 16.68 7.32 -5.73
C VAL A 25 15.93 6.00 -5.94
N GLY A 26 15.54 5.71 -7.19
CA GLY A 26 14.81 4.52 -7.59
C GLY A 26 13.42 4.84 -8.11
N LYS A 27 12.52 3.88 -8.01
CA LYS A 27 11.12 4.01 -8.42
C LYS A 27 10.18 3.76 -7.26
N LEU A 28 9.01 4.39 -7.28
CA LEU A 28 7.98 4.14 -6.29
C LEU A 28 7.57 2.67 -6.33
N ASP A 29 7.78 1.97 -5.23
CA ASP A 29 7.37 0.58 -5.05
C ASP A 29 6.03 0.51 -4.34
N ASN A 30 5.92 1.26 -3.24
CA ASN A 30 4.75 1.20 -2.38
C ASN A 30 4.46 2.53 -1.69
N ILE A 31 3.21 2.67 -1.26
CA ILE A 31 2.71 3.77 -0.45
C ILE A 31 2.26 3.18 0.89
N VAL A 32 2.63 3.85 1.98
CA VAL A 32 2.36 3.46 3.36
C VAL A 32 1.23 4.33 3.90
N LEU A 33 0.20 3.68 4.43
CA LEU A 33 -0.96 4.35 5.02
C LEU A 33 -0.84 4.42 6.55
N GLU A 34 -1.19 5.58 7.10
CA GLU A 34 -1.71 5.69 8.46
C GLU A 34 -3.21 5.42 8.39
N LEU A 35 -3.65 4.26 8.90
CA LEU A 35 -5.01 3.77 8.65
C LEU A 35 -6.06 4.52 9.46
N GLU A 36 -5.73 4.87 10.71
CA GLU A 36 -6.64 5.59 11.60
C GLU A 36 -6.96 6.99 11.07
N GLU A 37 -5.96 7.64 10.47
CA GLU A 37 -6.08 9.01 9.92
C GLU A 37 -6.49 9.03 8.44
N HIS A 38 -6.64 7.86 7.81
CA HIS A 38 -6.90 7.72 6.37
C HIS A 38 -5.95 8.58 5.51
N GLN A 39 -4.66 8.52 5.82
CA GLN A 39 -3.65 9.40 5.23
C GLN A 39 -2.39 8.64 4.81
N ILE A 40 -1.70 9.12 3.78
CA ILE A 40 -0.38 8.62 3.44
C ILE A 40 0.62 9.07 4.51
N LYS A 41 1.26 8.10 5.17
CA LYS A 41 2.39 8.34 6.07
C LYS A 41 3.69 8.55 5.29
N GLY A 42 3.86 7.80 4.21
CA GLY A 42 5.07 7.87 3.40
C GLY A 42 5.04 6.97 2.18
N ILE A 43 6.17 6.93 1.50
CA ILE A 43 6.41 6.14 0.29
C ILE A 43 7.69 5.31 0.43
N ILE A 44 7.71 4.17 -0.24
CA ILE A 44 8.85 3.27 -0.32
C ILE A 44 9.29 3.20 -1.78
N SER A 45 10.57 3.47 -2.01
CA SER A 45 11.24 3.30 -3.29
C SER A 45 11.87 1.91 -3.39
N LYS A 46 12.06 1.44 -4.63
CA LYS A 46 12.92 0.30 -4.98
C LYS A 46 14.03 0.74 -5.92
N ALA A 47 15.25 0.30 -5.63
CA ALA A 47 16.46 0.57 -6.39
C ALA A 47 17.35 -0.69 -6.48
N GLY A 48 18.46 -0.56 -7.21
CA GLY A 48 19.43 -1.65 -7.38
C GLY A 48 18.91 -2.86 -8.16
N ILE A 49 19.68 -3.94 -8.11
CA ILE A 49 19.40 -5.18 -8.83
C ILE A 49 18.16 -5.85 -8.23
N LEU A 50 17.13 -6.09 -9.07
CA LEU A 50 15.86 -6.69 -8.68
C LEU A 50 15.10 -5.92 -7.57
N GLY A 51 15.38 -4.63 -7.36
CA GLY A 51 14.65 -3.82 -6.39
C GLY A 51 14.94 -4.15 -4.92
N ARG A 52 16.12 -4.72 -4.63
CA ARG A 52 16.53 -5.14 -3.28
C ARG A 52 16.85 -3.97 -2.36
N GLU A 53 17.29 -2.84 -2.92
CA GLU A 53 17.51 -1.61 -2.17
C GLU A 53 16.16 -0.91 -2.00
N LYS A 54 15.81 -0.60 -0.76
CA LYS A 54 14.56 0.07 -0.40
C LYS A 54 14.88 1.33 0.41
N HIS A 55 14.41 2.48 -0.05
CA HIS A 55 14.53 3.75 0.69
C HIS A 55 13.13 4.31 0.93
N GLY A 56 12.92 4.98 2.06
CA GLY A 56 11.60 5.50 2.39
C GLY A 56 11.62 6.95 2.78
N PHE A 57 10.50 7.56 2.47
CA PHE A 57 10.31 8.99 2.58
C PHE A 57 8.97 9.22 3.25
N LEU A 58 8.98 10.04 4.29
CA LEU A 58 7.74 10.55 4.88
C LEU A 58 7.02 11.43 3.86
N TRP A 59 5.70 11.55 3.99
CA TRP A 59 4.91 12.36 3.07
C TRP A 59 5.37 13.83 3.05
N GLU A 60 5.79 14.35 4.20
CA GLU A 60 6.31 15.73 4.37
C GLU A 60 7.61 15.98 3.61
N GLN A 61 8.33 14.92 3.23
CA GLN A 61 9.55 15.02 2.43
C GLN A 61 9.26 15.05 0.92
N ILE A 62 8.01 14.88 0.50
CA ILE A 62 7.61 14.97 -0.90
C ILE A 62 7.42 16.44 -1.26
N GLU A 63 8.33 16.95 -2.09
CA GLU A 63 8.29 18.32 -2.58
C GLU A 63 7.24 18.46 -3.69
N SER A 64 7.20 17.52 -4.63
CA SER A 64 6.22 17.55 -5.71
C SER A 64 5.99 16.19 -6.35
N ILE A 65 4.76 15.98 -6.85
CA ILE A 65 4.38 14.81 -7.65
C ILE A 65 4.09 15.26 -9.08
N GLY A 66 5.08 15.11 -9.96
CA GLY A 66 4.96 15.36 -11.40
C GLY A 66 4.28 14.21 -12.13
N LYS A 67 4.08 14.37 -13.44
CA LYS A 67 3.52 13.30 -14.29
C LYS A 67 4.43 12.07 -14.34
N ASP A 68 5.74 12.29 -14.41
CA ASP A 68 6.74 11.25 -14.68
C ASP A 68 7.59 10.91 -13.45
N SER A 69 7.68 11.83 -12.48
CA SER A 69 8.53 11.69 -11.31
C SER A 69 7.89 12.23 -10.03
N ILE A 70 8.42 11.78 -8.90
CA ILE A 70 8.19 12.29 -7.56
C ILE A 70 9.51 12.92 -7.10
N ILE A 71 9.45 14.17 -6.67
CA ILE A 71 10.60 14.90 -6.15
C ILE A 71 10.54 14.84 -4.63
N VAL A 72 11.63 14.38 -4.01
CA VAL A 72 11.77 14.30 -2.55
C VAL A 72 12.89 15.20 -2.06
N HIS A 73 12.72 15.80 -0.90
CA HIS A 73 13.71 16.64 -0.26
C HIS A 73 14.09 16.02 1.10
N TYR A 74 15.31 15.49 1.16
CA TYR A 74 15.89 14.96 2.39
C TYR A 74 17.38 15.27 2.45
N ASP A 75 17.88 15.55 3.65
CA ASP A 75 19.32 15.75 3.90
C ASP A 75 20.03 14.45 4.31
N GLN A 76 19.29 13.49 4.90
CA GLN A 76 19.78 12.16 5.25
C GLN A 76 18.68 11.12 4.95
N GLU A 77 19.08 9.95 4.44
CA GLU A 77 18.15 8.84 4.26
C GLU A 77 17.64 8.39 5.64
N MET A 78 16.32 8.27 5.78
CA MET A 78 15.78 7.60 6.96
C MET A 78 15.88 6.10 6.75
N GLU A 79 16.47 5.42 7.73
CA GLU A 79 16.41 3.97 7.79
C GLU A 79 14.94 3.58 8.01
N ILE A 80 14.29 3.06 6.97
CA ILE A 80 12.95 2.54 7.13
C ILE A 80 13.06 1.28 7.99
N GLN A 81 12.49 1.32 9.18
CA GLN A 81 12.05 0.10 9.83
C GLN A 81 10.82 -0.40 9.07
N LEU A 82 11.01 -1.15 7.97
CA LEU A 82 9.92 -1.66 7.13
C LEU A 82 8.85 -2.41 7.95
N ALA A 83 9.25 -3.00 9.09
CA ALA A 83 8.34 -3.66 10.03
C ALA A 83 7.30 -2.70 10.63
N GLU A 84 7.64 -1.43 10.82
CA GLU A 84 6.75 -0.39 11.36
C GLU A 84 5.91 0.30 10.27
N TRP A 85 6.29 0.15 9.00
CA TRP A 85 5.69 0.85 7.85
C TRP A 85 4.87 -0.08 6.95
N GLY A 86 4.69 -1.34 7.34
CA GLY A 86 4.16 -2.43 6.50
C GLY A 86 2.64 -2.45 6.26
N THR A 87 1.96 -1.31 6.32
CA THR A 87 0.50 -1.29 6.16
C THR A 87 0.11 -1.14 4.69
N PHE A 88 0.02 -2.27 4.00
CA PHE A 88 -0.46 -2.36 2.62
C PHE A 88 -1.92 -2.81 2.61
N LEU A 89 -2.79 -1.98 2.03
CA LEU A 89 -4.24 -2.24 2.02
C LEU A 89 -4.72 -2.95 0.74
N ILE A 90 -3.91 -2.97 -0.32
CA ILE A 90 -4.27 -3.66 -1.56
C ILE A 90 -4.48 -5.15 -1.27
N GLY A 91 -5.62 -5.68 -1.71
CA GLY A 91 -6.04 -7.06 -1.45
C GLY A 91 -6.82 -7.27 -0.15
N ALA A 92 -6.89 -6.27 0.74
CA ALA A 92 -7.72 -6.32 1.94
C ALA A 92 -9.19 -6.54 1.58
N GLU A 93 -9.88 -7.36 2.35
CA GLU A 93 -11.29 -7.67 2.11
C GLU A 93 -12.18 -6.52 2.58
N VAL A 94 -13.21 -6.19 1.80
CA VAL A 94 -14.24 -5.23 2.19
C VAL A 94 -15.47 -5.98 2.69
N TRP A 95 -15.93 -5.62 3.88
CA TRP A 95 -17.08 -6.22 4.56
C TRP A 95 -18.02 -5.12 5.06
N SER A 96 -19.32 -5.38 5.06
CA SER A 96 -20.28 -4.59 5.83
C SER A 96 -20.21 -4.92 7.32
N ASP A 97 -20.65 -3.99 8.16
CA ASP A 97 -20.92 -4.21 9.59
C ASP A 97 -22.03 -5.25 9.86
N SER A 98 -22.88 -5.53 8.87
CA SER A 98 -23.83 -6.65 8.87
C SER A 98 -23.20 -8.03 8.55
N GLY A 99 -21.87 -8.08 8.32
CA GLY A 99 -21.11 -9.31 8.12
C GLY A 99 -21.10 -9.84 6.69
N ASN A 100 -21.41 -9.00 5.69
CA ASN A 100 -21.47 -9.41 4.29
C ASN A 100 -20.21 -8.95 3.54
N LYS A 101 -19.58 -9.88 2.81
CA LYS A 101 -18.38 -9.57 2.03
C LYS A 101 -18.75 -8.89 0.72
N ALA A 102 -18.18 -7.72 0.48
CA ALA A 102 -18.42 -6.90 -0.71
C ALA A 102 -17.41 -7.16 -1.84
N GLY A 103 -16.15 -7.41 -1.47
CA GLY A 103 -15.05 -7.45 -2.42
C GLY A 103 -13.67 -7.38 -1.79
N LYS A 104 -12.71 -6.83 -2.56
CA LYS A 104 -11.34 -6.56 -2.11
C LYS A 104 -10.86 -5.19 -2.60
N ILE A 105 -10.05 -4.51 -1.80
CA ILE A 105 -9.37 -3.28 -2.21
C ILE A 105 -8.44 -3.58 -3.38
N VAL A 106 -8.55 -2.77 -4.42
CA VAL A 106 -7.74 -2.84 -5.65
C VAL A 106 -6.91 -1.59 -5.87
N ASP A 107 -7.33 -0.45 -5.28
CA ASP A 107 -6.61 0.83 -5.39
C ASP A 107 -7.13 1.81 -4.34
N TYR A 108 -6.57 3.03 -4.31
CA TYR A 108 -7.13 4.16 -3.58
C TYR A 108 -6.76 5.48 -4.27
N VAL A 109 -7.62 6.48 -4.11
CA VAL A 109 -7.46 7.84 -4.61
C VAL A 109 -6.97 8.72 -3.47
N ILE A 110 -5.93 9.51 -3.72
CA ILE A 110 -5.34 10.41 -2.73
C ILE A 110 -5.35 11.86 -3.21
N SER A 111 -5.45 12.78 -2.26
CA SER A 111 -5.15 14.18 -2.48
C SER A 111 -3.65 14.36 -2.64
N LYS A 112 -3.22 14.91 -3.77
CA LYS A 112 -1.83 15.25 -4.04
C LYS A 112 -1.28 16.27 -3.02
N GLU A 113 -2.13 17.17 -2.54
CA GLU A 113 -1.71 18.28 -1.69
C GLU A 113 -1.55 17.86 -0.23
N THR A 114 -2.44 16.99 0.25
CA THR A 114 -2.52 16.67 1.68
C THR A 114 -2.11 15.23 2.02
N GLY A 115 -2.01 14.35 1.01
CA GLY A 115 -1.80 12.92 1.23
C GLY A 115 -3.02 12.21 1.81
N LYS A 116 -4.16 12.90 1.98
CA LYS A 116 -5.38 12.26 2.48
C LYS A 116 -5.92 11.28 1.44
N VAL A 117 -6.37 10.13 1.90
CA VAL A 117 -7.17 9.22 1.08
C VAL A 117 -8.52 9.87 0.86
N ILE A 118 -8.91 10.01 -0.39
CA ILE A 118 -10.21 10.54 -0.81
C ILE A 118 -11.21 9.39 -0.94
N ASN A 119 -10.78 8.28 -1.53
CA ASN A 119 -11.61 7.08 -1.70
C ASN A 119 -10.75 5.82 -1.69
N TYR A 120 -11.24 4.77 -1.05
CA TYR A 120 -10.79 3.41 -1.30
C TYR A 120 -11.53 2.84 -2.50
N LEU A 121 -10.83 2.11 -3.37
CA LEU A 121 -11.43 1.48 -4.54
C LEU A 121 -11.44 -0.03 -4.33
N PHE A 122 -12.62 -0.66 -4.43
CA PHE A 122 -12.77 -2.10 -4.29
C PHE A 122 -13.42 -2.74 -5.51
N GLY A 123 -12.92 -3.92 -5.87
CA GLY A 123 -13.50 -4.74 -6.91
C GLY A 123 -14.56 -5.67 -6.33
N SER A 124 -15.73 -5.73 -6.96
CA SER A 124 -16.76 -6.74 -6.68
C SER A 124 -16.83 -7.76 -7.82
N ASN A 125 -17.02 -9.04 -7.47
CA ASN A 125 -17.17 -10.16 -8.40
C ASN A 125 -18.63 -10.69 -8.42
N GLY A 126 -19.61 -9.78 -8.37
CA GLY A 126 -21.02 -10.15 -8.46
C GLY A 126 -21.59 -10.66 -7.14
N TRP A 127 -21.87 -9.75 -6.21
CA TRP A 127 -22.51 -10.05 -4.91
C TRP A 127 -23.85 -9.32 -4.79
N ARG A 128 -24.92 -10.03 -4.41
CA ARG A 128 -26.26 -9.47 -4.09
C ARG A 128 -26.79 -8.38 -5.04
N GLY A 129 -26.63 -8.57 -6.35
CA GLY A 129 -27.15 -7.62 -7.35
C GLY A 129 -26.21 -6.46 -7.70
N ILE A 130 -25.08 -6.32 -7.01
CA ILE A 130 -23.98 -5.45 -7.42
C ILE A 130 -23.31 -6.09 -8.63
N ARG A 131 -23.18 -5.33 -9.72
CA ARG A 131 -22.55 -5.79 -10.96
C ARG A 131 -21.04 -5.91 -10.78
N ASP A 132 -20.39 -6.72 -11.61
CA ASP A 132 -18.93 -6.70 -11.68
C ASP A 132 -18.43 -5.30 -12.00
N GLY A 133 -17.47 -4.80 -11.21
CA GLY A 133 -17.03 -3.42 -11.32
C GLY A 133 -16.09 -3.00 -10.21
N ILE A 134 -15.59 -1.76 -10.35
CA ILE A 134 -14.83 -1.06 -9.32
C ILE A 134 -15.75 -0.03 -8.69
N TYR A 135 -15.76 -0.02 -7.36
CA TYR A 135 -16.63 0.77 -6.54
C TYR A 135 -15.82 1.62 -5.57
N SER A 136 -16.34 2.78 -5.23
CA SER A 136 -15.75 3.70 -4.27
C SER A 136 -16.29 3.43 -2.86
N LEU A 137 -15.43 3.56 -1.88
CA LEU A 137 -15.76 3.59 -0.46
C LEU A 137 -15.06 4.80 0.16
N ALA A 138 -15.84 5.71 0.74
CA ALA A 138 -15.30 6.91 1.36
C ALA A 138 -14.73 6.58 2.75
N PRO A 139 -13.66 7.27 3.21
CA PRO A 139 -13.10 7.08 4.54
C PRO A 139 -14.13 7.19 5.67
N GLU A 140 -15.08 8.12 5.57
CA GLU A 140 -16.14 8.34 6.56
C GLU A 140 -17.10 7.16 6.73
N ASP A 141 -17.20 6.29 5.73
CA ASP A 141 -18.01 5.07 5.78
C ASP A 141 -17.26 3.88 6.40
N VAL A 142 -15.96 4.04 6.70
CA VAL A 142 -15.13 3.00 7.30
C VAL A 142 -15.31 3.00 8.82
N ILE A 143 -15.77 1.87 9.35
CA ILE A 143 -15.96 1.65 10.79
C ILE A 143 -14.68 1.09 11.42
N ASN A 144 -14.00 0.18 10.72
CA ASN A 144 -12.74 -0.40 11.18
C ASN A 144 -11.87 -0.80 10.00
N ILE A 145 -10.56 -0.64 10.14
CA ILE A 145 -9.60 -0.89 9.08
C ILE A 145 -8.32 -1.56 9.62
N THR A 146 -7.88 -2.58 8.89
CA THR A 146 -6.64 -3.30 9.11
C THR A 146 -6.00 -3.63 7.76
N ASN A 147 -4.75 -4.10 7.73
CA ASN A 147 -4.11 -4.57 6.50
C ASN A 147 -4.77 -5.82 5.85
N LYS A 148 -5.74 -6.45 6.53
CA LYS A 148 -6.44 -7.64 6.00
C LYS A 148 -7.90 -7.35 5.66
N ARG A 149 -8.54 -6.45 6.39
CA ARG A 149 -9.99 -6.21 6.31
C ARG A 149 -10.35 -4.76 6.55
N ILE A 150 -11.38 -4.32 5.84
CA ILE A 150 -12.13 -3.10 6.07
C ILE A 150 -13.56 -3.50 6.40
N ILE A 151 -14.07 -2.99 7.52
CA ILE A 151 -15.47 -3.04 7.91
C ILE A 151 -16.04 -1.65 7.65
N ALA A 152 -17.11 -1.58 6.86
CA ALA A 152 -17.77 -0.34 6.48
C ALA A 152 -19.27 -0.40 6.77
N ASP A 153 -19.91 0.77 6.79
CA ASP A 153 -21.36 0.89 6.93
C ASP A 153 -22.10 0.05 5.88
N ASN A 154 -23.16 -0.64 6.30
CA ASN A 154 -23.92 -1.51 5.41
C ASN A 154 -24.45 -0.80 4.16
N GLN A 155 -24.91 0.46 4.27
CA GLN A 155 -25.45 1.22 3.15
C GLN A 155 -24.37 1.54 2.12
N ALA A 156 -23.19 1.94 2.59
CA ALA A 156 -22.04 2.22 1.73
C ALA A 156 -21.58 0.97 0.97
N VAL A 157 -21.75 -0.22 1.56
CA VAL A 157 -21.39 -1.51 0.95
C VAL A 157 -22.48 -2.07 0.02
N GLU A 158 -23.77 -1.89 0.34
CA GLU A 158 -24.88 -2.43 -0.45
C GLU A 158 -25.23 -1.58 -1.67
N ASN A 159 -25.05 -0.26 -1.58
CA ASN A 159 -25.33 0.68 -2.67
C ASN A 159 -24.09 1.54 -3.00
N PRO A 160 -22.93 0.93 -3.28
CA PRO A 160 -21.70 1.69 -3.43
C PRO A 160 -21.70 2.50 -4.74
N PRO A 161 -21.19 3.74 -4.74
CA PRO A 161 -20.97 4.49 -5.96
C PRO A 161 -20.01 3.74 -6.88
N GLN A 162 -20.40 3.54 -8.14
CA GLN A 162 -19.48 2.97 -9.13
C GLN A 162 -18.38 4.00 -9.46
N TYR A 163 -17.13 3.57 -9.43
CA TYR A 163 -16.00 4.43 -9.81
C TYR A 163 -15.83 4.43 -11.33
N THR A 164 -16.10 5.57 -11.97
CA THR A 164 -16.09 5.69 -13.45
C THR A 164 -14.91 6.48 -14.01
N ASP A 165 -14.04 7.01 -13.16
CA ASP A 165 -13.01 7.95 -13.60
C ASP A 165 -11.81 7.22 -14.27
N GLY A 166 -11.88 7.15 -15.62
CA GLY A 166 -10.78 6.79 -16.51
C GLY A 166 -10.40 5.30 -16.63
N LEU A 167 -11.16 4.35 -16.06
CA LEU A 167 -10.75 2.93 -15.97
C LEU A 167 -11.85 1.90 -16.25
N ALA A 168 -12.79 2.17 -17.15
CA ALA A 168 -13.67 1.13 -17.68
C ALA A 168 -12.94 0.00 -18.46
N GLN A 169 -11.60 -0.03 -18.54
CA GLN A 169 -10.85 -0.90 -19.47
C GLN A 169 -9.77 -1.80 -18.84
N THR A 170 -9.52 -1.77 -17.52
CA THR A 170 -8.35 -2.48 -16.94
C THR A 170 -8.71 -3.63 -16.01
N LEU A 171 -9.97 -4.07 -15.94
CA LEU A 171 -10.31 -5.32 -15.23
C LEU A 171 -9.66 -6.55 -15.90
N GLY A 172 -9.40 -6.51 -17.21
CA GLY A 172 -8.75 -7.60 -17.96
C GLY A 172 -7.26 -7.81 -17.65
N LYS A 173 -6.54 -6.78 -17.17
CA LYS A 173 -5.09 -6.86 -16.90
C LYS A 173 -4.77 -7.14 -15.42
N VAL A 174 -5.68 -6.78 -14.51
CA VAL A 174 -5.46 -6.89 -13.05
C VAL A 174 -5.56 -8.33 -12.54
N LYS A 175 -6.33 -9.20 -13.20
CA LYS A 175 -6.43 -10.63 -12.83
C LYS A 175 -5.10 -11.40 -12.92
N GLY A 176 -4.16 -10.94 -13.77
CA GLY A 176 -2.84 -11.55 -13.91
C GLY A 176 -1.80 -10.99 -12.93
N PHE A 177 -1.75 -9.67 -12.74
CA PHE A 177 -0.69 -9.03 -11.95
C PHE A 177 -0.90 -9.12 -10.42
N ILE A 178 -2.14 -9.13 -9.91
CA ILE A 178 -2.37 -9.12 -8.45
C ILE A 178 -2.06 -10.47 -7.81
N LYS A 179 -2.20 -11.58 -8.54
CA LYS A 179 -2.04 -12.90 -7.94
C LYS A 179 -0.56 -13.28 -7.76
N ASP A 180 0.28 -12.91 -8.74
CA ASP A 180 1.66 -13.39 -8.77
C ASP A 180 2.60 -12.55 -7.88
N ASP A 181 2.39 -11.22 -7.79
CA ASP A 181 3.31 -10.32 -7.07
C ASP A 181 3.00 -10.19 -5.57
N TYR A 182 1.71 -10.25 -5.19
CA TYR A 182 1.29 -10.13 -3.78
C TYR A 182 1.61 -11.40 -2.97
N GLU A 183 1.45 -12.58 -3.58
CA GLU A 183 1.80 -13.85 -2.94
C GLU A 183 3.32 -13.98 -2.75
N GLN A 184 4.12 -13.53 -3.71
CA GLN A 184 5.59 -13.49 -3.58
C GLN A 184 6.04 -12.54 -2.46
N THR A 185 5.51 -11.31 -2.44
CA THR A 185 5.88 -10.31 -1.41
C THR A 185 5.53 -10.78 0.01
N LEU A 186 4.37 -11.43 0.19
CA LEU A 186 3.98 -12.00 1.49
C LEU A 186 4.80 -13.23 1.89
N GLN A 187 5.26 -14.04 0.92
CA GLN A 187 6.14 -15.17 1.19
C GLN A 187 7.52 -14.69 1.63
N ASP A 188 8.11 -13.71 0.95
CA ASP A 188 9.42 -13.15 1.30
C ASP A 188 9.43 -12.51 2.69
N LEU A 189 8.35 -11.82 3.06
CA LEU A 189 8.20 -11.25 4.41
C LEU A 189 8.06 -12.32 5.50
N ARG A 190 7.38 -13.44 5.19
CA ARG A 190 7.25 -14.59 6.10
C ARG A 190 8.55 -15.37 6.26
N LEU A 191 9.34 -15.50 5.19
CA LEU A 191 10.62 -16.19 5.22
C LEU A 191 11.63 -15.40 6.05
N LYS A 192 11.71 -14.07 5.87
CA LYS A 192 12.57 -13.19 6.67
C LYS A 192 12.24 -13.19 8.16
N SER A 193 10.96 -13.33 8.52
CA SER A 193 10.54 -13.41 9.92
C SER A 193 10.74 -14.80 10.55
N LYS A 194 10.99 -15.85 9.75
CA LYS A 194 11.46 -17.15 10.24
C LYS A 194 12.97 -17.20 10.42
N GLU A 195 13.73 -16.68 9.46
CA GLU A 195 15.20 -16.62 9.55
C GLU A 195 15.66 -15.85 10.79
N LYS A 196 15.00 -14.73 11.11
CA LYS A 196 15.31 -13.94 12.32
C LYS A 196 15.02 -14.67 13.65
N ASN A 197 14.08 -15.63 13.66
CA ASN A 197 13.76 -16.42 14.85
C ASN A 197 14.67 -17.65 15.01
N GLU A 198 15.24 -18.16 13.92
CA GLU A 198 16.17 -19.30 13.97
C GLU A 198 17.57 -18.85 14.46
N ASP A 199 18.03 -17.66 14.08
CA ASP A 199 19.32 -17.10 14.52
C ASP A 199 19.37 -16.73 16.02
N GLU A 200 18.24 -16.35 16.64
CA GLU A 200 18.17 -16.11 18.10
C GLU A 200 18.16 -17.41 18.90
N SER A 201 17.69 -18.51 18.32
CA SER A 201 17.61 -19.82 18.99
C SER A 201 18.92 -20.63 18.94
N SER A 202 19.82 -20.36 17.98
CA SER A 202 21.13 -21.02 17.93
C SER A 202 22.17 -20.43 18.88
N SER A 203 21.90 -19.26 19.49
CA SER A 203 22.88 -18.52 20.31
C SER A 203 22.84 -18.86 21.81
N ILE A 204 21.95 -19.75 22.28
CA ILE A 204 21.74 -20.03 23.72
C ILE A 204 22.29 -21.40 24.19
N SER A 205 22.96 -22.19 23.34
CA SER A 205 23.36 -23.57 23.68
C SER A 205 24.86 -23.85 23.88
N THR A 206 25.68 -22.83 24.13
CA THR A 206 27.10 -23.04 24.52
C THR A 206 27.49 -22.14 25.69
N GLU A 207 27.05 -22.51 26.90
CA GLU A 207 27.73 -22.13 28.14
C GLU A 207 27.16 -22.96 29.31
N LYS A 208 27.60 -24.22 29.41
CA LYS A 208 27.66 -24.95 30.69
C LYS A 208 28.44 -26.24 30.52
N GLU A 209 29.76 -26.13 30.61
CA GLU A 209 30.62 -27.20 31.11
C GLU A 209 31.95 -26.60 31.56
N GLY A 210 32.24 -26.73 32.86
CA GLY A 210 33.50 -26.31 33.47
C GLY A 210 33.29 -25.58 34.80
N ASP A 211 33.05 -26.31 35.89
CA ASP A 211 34.07 -26.49 36.93
C ASP A 211 33.55 -27.28 38.14
N SER A 212 34.40 -28.20 38.58
CA SER A 212 34.49 -28.91 39.88
C SER A 212 33.46 -29.99 40.24
#